data_AF-A0A812PTR8-F1
#
_entry.id   AF-A0A812PTR8-F1
#
_cell.length_a   1.000
_cell.length_b   1.000
_cell.length_c   1.000
_cell.angle_alpha   90.00
_cell.angle_beta   90.00
_cell.angle_gamma   90.00
#
_symmetry.space_group_name_H-M   'P 1'
#
loop_
_entity.id
_entity.type
_entity.pdbx_description
1 polymer ?
#
loop_
_entity_poly.entity_id
_entity_poly.type
_entity_poly.pdbx_seq_one_letter_code
_entity_poly.pdbx_strand_id
1 'polypeptide(L)'
;MAPPADNNGGCPEQVDTILFVDVDGVLNVGIQDSGNAPILLKTDELNLARDLCAAGYAGRDAETARRICALASHSADHAGGITYEALASQDHLSKVLLGRLALLIQEAGSQCHVVLSSSWRKKQHAGKRKVLPANLKLTNLADCLTN
;
A
#
# COMPACT_ATOMS: atom_id res chain seq x y z
N MET A 1 12.15 -54.96 21.18
CA MET A 1 12.93 -54.18 20.20
C MET A 1 12.13 -52.91 19.93
N ALA A 2 12.47 -51.81 20.61
CA ALA A 2 11.77 -50.54 20.47
C ALA A 2 12.37 -49.77 19.26
N PRO A 3 11.56 -48.98 18.53
CA PRO A 3 12.07 -48.18 17.42
C PRO A 3 13.03 -47.09 17.93
N PRO A 4 14.03 -46.68 17.14
CA PRO A 4 14.87 -45.55 17.49
C PRO A 4 14.00 -44.29 17.59
N ALA A 5 14.25 -43.49 18.64
CA ALA A 5 13.63 -42.19 18.79
C ALA A 5 14.36 -41.18 17.90
N ASP A 6 13.64 -40.66 16.92
CA ASP A 6 14.09 -39.64 15.99
C ASP A 6 14.24 -38.31 16.74
N ASN A 7 15.33 -38.14 17.50
CA ASN A 7 15.70 -36.90 18.19
C ASN A 7 16.22 -35.83 17.21
N ASN A 8 15.56 -35.61 16.09
CA ASN A 8 15.77 -34.42 15.26
C ASN A 8 14.85 -33.29 15.76
N GLY A 9 15.06 -32.88 17.01
CA GLY A 9 14.58 -31.63 17.57
C GLY A 9 15.36 -30.44 17.02
N GLY A 10 15.52 -30.36 15.70
CA GLY A 10 16.03 -29.16 15.06
C GLY A 10 15.01 -28.06 15.29
N CYS A 11 15.37 -27.00 16.03
CA CYS A 11 14.58 -25.78 16.01
C CYS A 11 14.42 -25.37 14.53
N PRO A 12 13.19 -25.10 14.05
CA PRO A 12 13.00 -24.64 12.69
C PRO A 12 13.91 -23.45 12.47
N GLU A 13 14.71 -23.48 11.39
CA GLU A 13 15.59 -22.37 11.04
C GLU A 13 14.74 -21.09 11.03
N GLN A 14 15.17 -20.13 11.85
CA GLN A 14 14.48 -18.86 11.99
C GLN A 14 14.64 -18.09 10.69
N VAL A 15 13.54 -17.91 9.95
CA VAL A 15 13.54 -17.23 8.65
C VAL A 15 13.27 -15.75 8.86
N ASP A 16 14.25 -14.90 8.49
CA ASP A 16 14.05 -13.46 8.42
C ASP A 16 13.18 -13.09 7.22
N THR A 17 12.05 -12.43 7.47
CA THR A 17 11.13 -11.92 6.45
C THR A 17 11.33 -10.43 6.25
N ILE A 18 11.54 -10.00 5.00
CA ILE A 18 11.67 -8.58 4.64
C ILE A 18 10.55 -8.19 3.69
N LEU A 19 9.71 -7.25 4.12
CA LEU A 19 8.60 -6.69 3.35
C LEU A 19 8.99 -5.33 2.79
N PHE A 20 9.06 -5.22 1.47
CA PHE A 20 9.23 -3.94 0.77
C PHE A 20 7.89 -3.44 0.29
N VAL A 21 7.46 -2.29 0.82
CA VAL A 21 6.12 -1.75 0.57
C VAL A 21 6.26 -0.35 0.00
N ASP A 22 5.71 -0.17 -1.20
CA ASP A 22 5.57 1.16 -1.78
C ASP A 22 4.44 1.90 -1.05
N VAL A 23 4.58 3.21 -0.81
CA VAL A 23 3.53 3.99 -0.14
C VAL A 23 2.58 4.60 -1.17
N ASP A 24 3.14 5.21 -2.22
CA ASP A 24 2.38 5.94 -3.22
C ASP A 24 1.79 5.01 -4.29
N GLY A 25 0.46 4.96 -4.38
CA GLY A 25 -0.25 4.06 -5.29
C GLY A 25 -0.30 2.60 -4.80
N VAL A 26 -0.02 2.36 -3.51
CA VAL A 26 -0.25 1.06 -2.83
C VAL A 26 -0.98 1.28 -1.51
N LEU A 27 -0.45 2.11 -0.60
CA LEU A 27 -1.15 2.47 0.63
C LEU A 27 -2.02 3.72 0.44
N ASN A 28 -1.66 4.53 -0.56
CA ASN A 28 -2.39 5.69 -1.03
C ASN A 28 -3.13 5.33 -2.33
N VAL A 29 -4.43 5.61 -2.39
CA VAL A 29 -5.22 5.44 -3.62
C VAL A 29 -5.41 6.79 -4.26
N GLY A 30 -5.11 6.91 -5.54
CA GLY A 30 -5.28 8.15 -6.29
C GLY A 30 -5.73 7.90 -7.72
N ILE A 31 -6.36 8.91 -8.31
CA ILE A 31 -6.83 8.92 -9.68
C ILE A 31 -5.75 9.57 -10.53
N GLN A 32 -5.29 8.85 -11.55
CA GLN A 32 -4.40 9.45 -12.52
C GLN A 32 -5.22 10.30 -13.50
N ASP A 33 -5.00 11.61 -13.45
CA ASP A 33 -5.52 12.54 -14.43
C ASP A 33 -4.43 12.87 -15.46
N SER A 34 -4.80 12.82 -16.75
CA SER A 34 -3.84 12.85 -17.86
C SER A 34 -3.06 14.17 -17.90
N GLY A 35 -1.80 14.13 -17.47
CA GLY A 35 -0.88 15.27 -17.49
C GLY A 35 -0.77 16.05 -16.17
N ASN A 36 -1.58 15.71 -15.17
CA ASN A 36 -1.60 16.37 -13.86
C ASN A 36 -1.04 15.45 -12.76
N ALA A 37 -0.75 16.03 -11.59
CA ALA A 37 -0.45 15.26 -10.39
C ALA A 37 -1.64 14.35 -10.05
N PRO A 38 -1.41 13.09 -9.62
CA PRO A 38 -2.49 12.19 -9.23
C PRO A 38 -3.37 12.81 -8.15
N ILE A 39 -4.69 12.73 -8.32
CA ILE A 39 -5.64 13.22 -7.33
C ILE A 39 -5.77 12.15 -6.26
N LEU A 40 -5.31 12.44 -5.05
CA LEU A 40 -5.45 11.51 -3.93
C LEU A 40 -6.93 11.34 -3.58
N LEU A 41 -7.36 10.09 -3.46
CA LEU A 41 -8.72 9.77 -3.05
C LEU A 41 -8.79 9.89 -1.52
N LYS A 42 -9.21 11.06 -1.04
CA LYS A 42 -9.57 11.24 0.37
C LYS A 42 -11.06 11.48 0.53
N THR A 43 -11.53 11.23 1.75
CA THR A 43 -12.95 11.32 2.10
C THR A 43 -13.51 12.71 1.84
N ASP A 44 -12.74 13.77 2.10
CA ASP A 44 -13.20 15.15 1.92
C ASP A 44 -13.36 15.52 0.44
N GLU A 45 -12.38 15.18 -0.40
CA GLU A 45 -12.45 15.39 -1.86
C GLU A 45 -13.60 14.58 -2.49
N LEU A 46 -13.88 13.40 -1.94
CA LEU A 46 -14.98 12.55 -2.37
C LEU A 46 -16.35 13.14 -2.00
N ASN A 47 -16.49 13.68 -0.79
CA ASN A 47 -17.71 14.37 -0.36
C ASN A 47 -17.93 15.63 -1.18
N LEU A 48 -16.89 16.43 -1.40
CA LEU A 48 -16.96 17.61 -2.27
C LEU A 48 -17.37 17.23 -3.70
N ALA A 49 -16.80 16.17 -4.27
CA ALA A 49 -17.17 15.70 -5.61
C ALA A 49 -18.66 15.30 -5.69
N ARG A 50 -19.19 14.66 -4.64
CA ARG A 50 -20.62 14.32 -4.54
C ARG A 50 -21.50 15.54 -4.49
N ASP A 51 -21.15 16.52 -3.67
CA ASP A 51 -21.91 17.76 -3.52
C ASP A 51 -21.97 18.52 -4.86
N LEU A 52 -20.84 18.60 -5.57
CA LEU A 52 -20.77 19.20 -6.91
C LEU A 52 -21.63 18.45 -7.94
N CYS A 53 -21.60 17.12 -7.93
CA CYS A 53 -22.44 16.32 -8.82
C CYS A 53 -23.94 16.47 -8.50
N ALA A 54 -24.31 16.45 -7.22
CA ALA A 54 -25.69 16.61 -6.77
C ALA A 54 -26.24 18.02 -7.09
N ALA A 55 -25.40 19.04 -7.02
CA ALA A 55 -25.74 20.42 -7.39
C ALA A 55 -25.83 20.65 -8.91
N GLY A 56 -25.50 19.65 -9.74
CA GLY A 56 -25.47 19.81 -11.19
C GLY A 56 -24.39 20.77 -11.68
N TYR A 57 -23.26 20.88 -10.96
CA TYR A 57 -22.17 21.77 -11.32
C TYR A 57 -21.59 21.44 -12.70
N ALA A 58 -21.49 22.45 -13.57
CA ALA A 58 -21.01 22.32 -14.94
C ALA A 58 -19.74 23.15 -15.22
N GLY A 59 -19.01 23.56 -14.18
CA GLY A 59 -17.78 24.32 -14.31
C GLY A 59 -16.57 23.47 -14.71
N ARG A 60 -15.38 24.07 -14.64
CA ARG A 60 -14.11 23.48 -15.11
C ARG A 60 -13.84 22.08 -14.51
N ASP A 61 -14.16 21.89 -13.24
CA ASP A 61 -13.84 20.66 -12.49
C ASP A 61 -14.98 19.63 -12.49
N ALA A 62 -16.06 19.88 -13.22
CA ALA A 62 -17.23 19.00 -13.25
C ALA A 62 -16.91 17.59 -13.78
N GLU A 63 -16.00 17.48 -14.75
CA GLU A 63 -15.54 16.20 -15.27
C GLU A 63 -14.72 15.43 -14.22
N THR A 64 -13.84 16.13 -13.50
CA THR A 64 -13.05 15.55 -12.42
C THR A 64 -13.92 15.04 -11.28
N ALA A 65 -14.91 15.83 -10.85
CA ALA A 65 -15.88 15.43 -9.84
C ALA A 65 -16.65 14.17 -10.26
N ARG A 66 -17.13 14.12 -11.51
CA ARG A 66 -17.80 12.93 -12.06
C ARG A 66 -16.89 11.70 -12.09
N ARG A 67 -15.61 11.85 -12.44
CA ARG A 67 -14.63 10.76 -12.39
C ARG A 67 -14.36 10.25 -10.98
N ILE A 68 -14.24 11.16 -10.00
CA ILE A 68 -14.07 10.79 -8.58
C ILE A 68 -15.28 9.98 -8.11
N CYS A 69 -16.50 10.46 -8.37
CA CYS A 69 -17.71 9.73 -7.99
C CYS A 69 -17.85 8.38 -8.71
N ALA A 70 -17.54 8.32 -10.00
CA ALA A 70 -17.59 7.07 -10.76
C ALA A 70 -16.58 6.04 -10.24
N LEU A 71 -15.35 6.47 -9.90
CA LEU A 71 -14.35 5.59 -9.31
C LEU A 71 -14.78 5.12 -7.91
N ALA A 72 -15.28 6.03 -7.08
CA ALA A 72 -15.73 5.74 -5.72
C ALA A 72 -16.71 4.57 -5.66
N SER A 73 -17.66 4.53 -6.61
CA SER A 73 -18.66 3.48 -6.72
C SER A 73 -18.17 2.22 -7.43
N HIS A 74 -16.96 2.23 -8.00
CA HIS A 74 -16.40 1.07 -8.68
C HIS A 74 -15.91 0.03 -7.68
N SER A 75 -16.15 -1.24 -8.02
CA SER A 75 -15.60 -2.37 -7.25
C SER A 75 -14.09 -2.44 -7.42
N ALA A 76 -13.38 -2.60 -6.31
CA ALA A 76 -11.99 -2.99 -6.34
C ALA A 76 -11.93 -4.52 -6.32
N ASP A 77 -11.99 -5.13 -7.51
CA ASP A 77 -12.12 -6.59 -7.69
C ASP A 77 -11.02 -7.40 -6.99
N HIS A 78 -9.82 -6.81 -6.86
CA HIS A 78 -8.67 -7.42 -6.19
C HIS A 78 -8.66 -7.19 -4.67
N ALA A 79 -9.61 -6.43 -4.15
CA ALA A 79 -9.70 -6.06 -2.75
C ALA A 79 -10.87 -6.75 -2.02
N GLY A 80 -11.36 -7.88 -2.53
CA GLY A 80 -12.36 -8.69 -1.84
C GLY A 80 -13.76 -8.07 -1.86
N GLY A 81 -14.13 -7.44 -2.98
CA GLY A 81 -15.49 -6.91 -3.19
C GLY A 81 -15.79 -5.58 -2.49
N ILE A 82 -14.77 -4.89 -1.96
CA ILE A 82 -14.94 -3.52 -1.46
C ILE A 82 -14.89 -2.51 -2.61
N THR A 83 -15.50 -1.35 -2.43
CA THR A 83 -15.41 -0.24 -3.39
C THR A 83 -14.15 0.59 -3.17
N TYR A 84 -13.74 1.37 -4.17
CA TYR A 84 -12.63 2.32 -4.00
C TYR A 84 -12.92 3.40 -2.96
N GLU A 85 -14.19 3.73 -2.71
CA GLU A 85 -14.57 4.59 -1.58
C GLU A 85 -14.08 4.05 -0.24
N ALA A 86 -14.22 2.74 0.02
CA ALA A 86 -13.75 2.14 1.26
C ALA A 86 -12.23 2.21 1.41
N LEU A 87 -11.52 2.45 0.30
CA LEU A 87 -10.08 2.65 0.28
C LEU A 87 -9.68 4.12 0.43
N ALA A 88 -10.63 5.06 0.40
CA ALA A 88 -10.34 6.48 0.56
C ALA A 88 -9.65 6.74 1.91
N SER A 89 -8.64 7.60 1.88
CA SER A 89 -7.90 7.98 3.08
C SER A 89 -8.60 9.12 3.84
N GLN A 90 -8.37 9.18 5.14
CA GLN A 90 -8.62 10.40 5.94
C GLN A 90 -7.29 11.16 6.09
N ASP A 91 -6.24 10.42 6.46
CA ASP A 91 -4.91 10.95 6.77
C ASP A 91 -3.86 10.47 5.75
N HIS A 92 -4.17 10.60 4.46
CA HIS A 92 -3.32 10.22 3.30
C HIS A 92 -3.21 8.71 3.04
N LEU A 93 -3.13 7.89 4.08
CA LEU A 93 -3.10 6.42 3.97
C LEU A 93 -4.49 5.80 4.07
N SER A 94 -4.74 4.75 3.29
CA SER A 94 -5.95 3.94 3.40
C SER A 94 -5.88 3.03 4.63
N LYS A 95 -6.83 3.18 5.57
CA LYS A 95 -6.92 2.34 6.79
C LYS A 95 -7.09 0.85 6.45
N VAL A 96 -7.81 0.54 5.38
CA VAL A 96 -8.01 -0.85 4.93
C VAL A 96 -6.68 -1.47 4.47
N LEU A 97 -5.90 -0.74 3.67
CA LEU A 97 -4.63 -1.24 3.14
C LEU A 97 -3.57 -1.31 4.25
N LEU A 98 -3.58 -0.36 5.18
CA LEU A 98 -2.75 -0.40 6.39
C LEU A 98 -3.09 -1.60 7.27
N GLY A 99 -4.39 -1.90 7.47
CA GLY A 99 -4.83 -3.08 8.22
C GLY A 99 -4.37 -4.38 7.56
N ARG A 100 -4.42 -4.47 6.23
CA ARG A 100 -3.88 -5.63 5.49
C ARG A 100 -2.38 -5.75 5.63
N LEU A 101 -1.65 -4.64 5.58
CA LEU A 101 -0.22 -4.64 5.84
C LEU A 101 0.09 -5.13 7.26
N ALA A 102 -0.67 -4.68 8.26
CA ALA A 102 -0.50 -5.15 9.64
C ALA A 102 -0.71 -6.67 9.76
N LEU A 103 -1.70 -7.24 9.05
CA LEU A 103 -1.89 -8.70 8.99
C LEU A 103 -0.70 -9.40 8.33
N LEU A 104 -0.16 -8.86 7.23
CA LEU A 104 1.03 -9.44 6.60
C LEU A 104 2.26 -9.43 7.53
N ILE A 105 2.42 -8.36 8.32
CA ILE A 105 3.49 -8.26 9.31
C ILE A 105 3.28 -9.29 10.42
N GLN A 106 2.03 -9.47 10.86
CA GLN A 106 1.70 -10.45 11.90
C GLN A 106 1.97 -11.89 11.44
N GLU A 107 1.57 -12.24 10.22
CA GLU A 107 1.80 -13.56 9.61
C GLU A 107 3.29 -13.82 9.32
N ALA A 108 4.07 -12.77 9.04
CA ALA A 108 5.52 -12.87 8.85
C ALA A 108 6.29 -13.23 10.15
N GLY A 109 5.64 -13.12 11.32
CA GLY A 109 6.21 -13.52 12.60
C GLY A 109 7.20 -12.53 13.20
N SER A 110 7.96 -12.98 14.20
CA SER A 110 8.80 -12.11 15.05
C SER A 110 10.05 -11.57 14.36
N GLN A 111 10.46 -12.14 13.24
CA GLN A 111 11.59 -11.69 12.42
C GLN A 111 11.10 -11.03 11.13
N CYS A 112 10.22 -10.04 11.28
CA CYS A 112 9.72 -9.25 10.16
C CYS A 112 10.36 -7.85 10.14
N HIS A 113 10.94 -7.49 9.00
CA HIS A 113 11.42 -6.14 8.71
C HIS A 113 10.59 -5.51 7.61
N VAL A 114 10.04 -4.33 7.86
CA VAL A 114 9.22 -3.61 6.88
C VAL A 114 9.95 -2.36 6.42
N VAL A 115 10.12 -2.24 5.11
CA VAL A 115 10.72 -1.07 4.45
C VAL A 115 9.64 -0.37 3.66
N LEU A 116 9.22 0.79 4.16
CA LEU A 116 8.24 1.68 3.51
C LEU A 116 8.96 2.75 2.70
N SER A 117 8.60 2.91 1.43
CA SER A 117 9.16 3.96 0.58
C SER A 117 8.13 4.48 -0.42
N SER A 118 8.07 5.80 -0.63
CA SER A 118 7.19 6.48 -1.60
C SER A 118 7.71 6.45 -3.04
N SER A 119 8.96 6.03 -3.24
CA SER A 119 9.65 6.12 -4.53
C SER A 119 10.02 4.76 -5.09
N TRP A 120 9.62 3.66 -4.45
CA TRP A 120 10.14 2.33 -4.78
C TRP A 120 9.85 1.94 -6.23
N ARG A 121 8.74 2.40 -6.81
CA ARG A 121 8.35 2.17 -8.21
C ARG A 121 9.09 3.02 -9.25
N LYS A 122 9.77 4.12 -8.89
CA LYS A 122 10.44 4.98 -9.88
C LYS A 122 11.55 4.19 -10.61
N LYS A 123 11.69 4.39 -11.92
CA LYS A 123 12.66 3.67 -12.77
C LYS A 123 14.10 3.80 -12.25
N GLN A 124 14.45 4.95 -11.68
CA GLN A 124 15.76 5.23 -11.10
C GLN A 124 16.13 4.32 -9.91
N HIS A 125 15.15 3.73 -9.21
CA HIS A 125 15.42 2.82 -8.09
C HIS A 125 15.43 1.33 -8.51
N ALA A 126 15.26 1.03 -9.80
CA ALA A 126 15.25 -0.34 -10.32
C ALA A 126 16.51 -1.14 -10.01
N GLY A 127 17.68 -0.49 -10.03
CA GLY A 127 18.94 -1.12 -9.62
C GLY A 127 18.98 -1.43 -8.13
N LYS A 128 18.54 -0.48 -7.28
CA LYS A 128 18.48 -0.67 -5.82
C LYS A 128 17.53 -1.81 -5.42
N ARG A 129 16.41 -1.99 -6.14
CA ARG A 129 15.45 -3.11 -5.91
C ARG A 129 16.08 -4.50 -6.04
N LYS A 130 17.08 -4.67 -6.91
CA LYS A 130 17.77 -5.97 -7.11
C LYS A 130 18.88 -6.23 -6.08
N VAL A 131 19.40 -5.17 -5.46
CA VAL A 131 20.62 -5.23 -4.64
C VAL A 131 20.30 -5.21 -3.14
N LEU A 132 19.19 -4.59 -2.74
CA LEU A 132 18.79 -4.48 -1.32
C LEU A 132 18.58 -5.83 -0.61
N PRO A 133 17.89 -6.83 -1.20
CA PRO A 133 17.72 -8.13 -0.54
C PRO A 133 19.06 -8.83 -0.25
N ALA A 134 20.09 -8.56 -1.06
CA ALA A 134 21.41 -9.17 -0.93
C ALA A 134 22.35 -8.43 0.04
N ASN A 135 22.05 -7.20 0.45
CA ASN A 135 22.95 -6.33 1.24
C ASN A 135 22.36 -5.88 2.58
N LEU A 136 21.15 -6.34 2.95
CA LEU A 136 20.57 -6.09 4.27
C LEU A 136 21.31 -6.93 5.32
N LYS A 137 22.48 -6.44 5.76
CA LYS A 137 23.07 -6.83 7.03
C LYS A 137 22.52 -5.89 8.11
N LEU A 138 21.69 -6.45 8.98
CA LEU A 138 21.11 -5.88 10.20
C LEU A 138 21.92 -4.71 10.77
N THR A 139 21.56 -3.49 10.37
CA THR A 139 21.87 -2.26 11.11
C THR A 139 20.66 -1.33 10.97
N ASN A 140 20.20 -0.82 12.11
CA ASN A 140 18.98 -0.03 12.29
C ASN A 140 18.66 0.91 11.12
N LEU A 141 17.58 0.62 10.42
CA LEU A 141 17.13 1.36 9.23
C LEU A 141 16.22 2.53 9.66
N ALA A 142 16.82 3.54 10.27
CA ALA A 142 16.22 4.88 10.39
C ALA A 142 16.63 5.81 9.22
N ASP A 143 17.63 5.42 8.42
CA ASP A 143 18.31 6.36 7.50
C ASP A 143 17.82 6.36 6.04
N CYS A 144 16.77 5.64 5.67
CA CYS A 144 16.29 5.62 4.28
C CYS A 144 15.24 6.68 3.91
N LEU A 145 14.95 7.66 4.79
CA LEU A 145 13.90 8.67 4.56
C LEU A 145 14.38 10.06 4.12
N THR A 146 15.66 10.25 3.75
CA THR A 146 16.13 11.54 3.20
C THR A 146 16.85 11.38 1.87
N ASN A 147 16.11 11.61 0.78
CA ASN A 147 16.49 12.41 -0.39
C ASN A 147 15.39 12.38 -1.46
#